data_AF-A0A812ZHR5-F1
#
_entry.id   AF-A0A812ZHR5-F1
#
_cell.length_a   1.000
_cell.length_b   1.000
_cell.length_c   1.000
_cell.angle_alpha   90.00
_cell.angle_beta   90.00
_cell.angle_gamma   90.00
#
_symmetry.space_group_name_H-M   'P 1'
#
loop_
_entity.id
_entity.type
_entity.pdbx_description
1 polymer ?
#
loop_
_entity_poly.entity_id
_entity_poly.type
_entity_poly.pdbx_seq_one_letter_code
_entity_poly.pdbx_strand_id
1 'polypeptide(L)'
;AEVAPTAPPLVLQQFPAAQAAPQPQPVSRPTMPLEAPPAFVMRGKDPCVPVGGAKVIVGPREEFEYVPSAFEKEWTEQTRMGQICKLALQQKSQAALWLNYSKAVFKPVVDQPARDPTPQEAEVLSYFLDKDKRRHWIEPLSGVARNPHSVCPNTGGVDKFDIQYLVLDSYCGIPGPKPRVKLFDMGCTTNWNWQKPQYDFQNVDYRKGVGLGPSIPLFFNMYRDRCMEFDDIYGWEARFINQNEWWFPLPDHIRERTRFYNIPVNETPCQLTTEGVFAEKGSFLHMLPYAAKPEDFVVVKTPGHQSDV
;
A
#
# COMPACT_ATOMS: atom_id res chain seq x y z
N ALA A 1 -0.16 69.45 -17.00
CA ALA A 1 0.88 68.42 -16.81
C ALA A 1 1.08 68.27 -15.32
N GLU A 2 0.52 67.20 -14.77
CA GLU A 2 0.40 66.94 -13.34
C GLU A 2 1.70 66.30 -12.84
N VAL A 3 2.33 66.92 -11.85
CA VAL A 3 3.64 66.52 -11.31
C VAL A 3 3.41 65.45 -10.24
N ALA A 4 3.88 64.23 -10.50
CA ALA A 4 3.81 63.12 -9.55
C ALA A 4 4.73 63.38 -8.33
N PRO A 5 4.31 63.02 -7.10
CA PRO A 5 5.13 63.22 -5.92
C PRO A 5 6.25 62.17 -5.82
N THR A 6 7.46 62.65 -5.56
CA THR A 6 8.67 61.88 -5.28
C THR A 6 8.57 61.16 -3.94
N ALA A 7 8.84 59.85 -3.94
CA ALA A 7 8.92 59.03 -2.74
C ALA A 7 10.17 59.40 -1.89
N PRO A 8 10.08 59.35 -0.55
CA PRO A 8 11.22 59.62 0.33
C PRO A 8 12.25 58.47 0.33
N PRO A 9 13.53 58.76 0.65
CA PRO A 9 14.59 57.76 0.67
C PRO A 9 14.44 56.78 1.85
N LEU A 10 14.68 55.50 1.57
CA LEU A 10 14.78 54.42 2.55
C LEU A 10 16.01 54.64 3.45
N VAL A 11 15.78 54.88 4.73
CA VAL A 11 16.80 54.88 5.77
C VAL A 11 17.07 53.43 6.18
N LEU A 12 18.24 52.90 5.82
CA LEU A 12 18.75 51.62 6.30
C LEU A 12 19.11 51.75 7.79
N GLN A 13 18.27 51.20 8.67
CA GLN A 13 18.63 50.97 10.06
C GLN A 13 19.72 49.89 10.12
N GLN A 14 20.92 50.27 10.56
CA GLN A 14 21.97 49.31 10.90
C GLN A 14 21.61 48.63 12.23
N PHE A 15 21.33 47.33 12.18
CA PHE A 15 21.20 46.50 13.38
C PHE A 15 22.60 46.16 13.93
N PRO A 16 22.81 46.19 15.26
CA PRO A 16 24.07 45.75 15.85
C PRO A 16 24.30 44.26 15.57
N ALA A 17 25.56 43.91 15.29
CA ALA A 17 25.97 42.52 15.06
C ALA A 17 25.60 41.64 16.26
N ALA A 18 24.83 40.58 16.00
CA ALA A 18 24.46 39.60 17.01
C ALA A 18 25.73 38.93 17.57
N GLN A 19 25.89 38.97 18.89
CA GLN A 19 26.90 38.19 19.59
C GLN A 19 26.61 36.70 19.39
N ALA A 20 27.66 35.93 19.07
CA ALA A 20 27.55 34.49 18.87
C ALA A 20 27.01 33.81 20.13
N ALA A 21 25.92 33.05 19.96
CA ALA A 21 25.34 32.25 21.03
C ALA A 21 26.35 31.18 21.51
N PRO A 22 26.41 30.87 22.83
CA PRO A 22 27.26 29.81 23.34
C PRO A 22 26.85 28.46 22.74
N GLN A 23 27.85 27.68 22.30
CA GLN A 23 27.60 26.36 21.74
C GLN A 23 26.96 25.43 22.80
N PRO A 24 25.90 24.68 22.44
CA PRO A 24 25.31 23.73 23.35
C PRO A 24 26.30 22.61 23.66
N GLN A 25 26.49 22.32 24.95
CA GLN A 25 27.29 21.18 25.38
C GLN A 25 26.64 19.87 24.94
N PRO A 26 27.42 18.83 24.58
CA PRO A 26 26.88 17.55 24.16
C PRO A 26 26.20 16.86 25.34
N VAL A 27 24.87 16.79 25.28
CA VAL A 27 24.07 15.97 26.19
C VAL A 27 24.28 14.50 25.78
N SER A 28 25.00 13.76 26.61
CA SER A 28 25.14 12.31 26.48
C SER A 28 23.76 11.65 26.56
N ARG A 29 23.29 11.10 25.44
CA ARG A 29 22.02 10.36 25.36
C ARG A 29 22.11 9.10 26.22
N PRO A 30 21.05 8.74 26.98
CA PRO A 30 20.95 7.43 27.60
C PRO A 30 20.90 6.37 26.49
N THR A 31 21.82 5.41 26.55
CA THR A 31 21.77 4.19 25.74
C THR A 31 20.59 3.36 26.23
N MET A 32 19.46 3.39 25.51
CA MET A 32 18.39 2.43 25.76
C MET A 32 18.85 1.05 25.26
N PRO A 33 18.58 -0.03 26.01
CA PRO A 33 18.87 -1.38 25.54
C PRO A 33 18.06 -1.63 24.25
N LEU A 34 18.74 -2.07 23.19
CA LEU A 34 18.09 -2.63 22.02
C LEU A 34 17.37 -3.92 22.45
N GLU A 35 16.07 -3.83 22.76
CA GLU A 35 15.24 -5.02 22.68
C GLU A 35 15.22 -5.47 21.22
N ALA A 36 15.83 -6.63 20.96
CA ALA A 36 15.75 -7.26 19.66
C ALA A 36 14.27 -7.57 19.36
N PRO A 37 13.72 -7.12 18.23
CA PRO A 37 12.34 -7.46 17.86
C PRO A 37 12.22 -9.00 17.72
N PRO A 38 11.04 -9.57 18.01
CA PRO A 38 10.84 -11.02 18.07
C PRO A 38 11.22 -11.68 16.73
N ALA A 39 11.89 -12.82 16.82
CA ALA A 39 12.38 -13.57 15.66
C ALA A 39 11.23 -14.09 14.79
N PHE A 40 11.20 -13.70 13.52
CA PHE A 40 10.36 -14.33 12.51
C PHE A 40 11.04 -15.63 12.05
N VAL A 41 10.44 -16.77 12.36
CA VAL A 41 10.92 -18.08 11.86
C VAL A 41 9.97 -18.56 10.78
N MET A 42 10.38 -18.40 9.52
CA MET A 42 9.74 -19.02 8.35
C MET A 42 10.49 -20.32 8.04
N ARG A 43 9.82 -21.48 8.08
CA ARG A 43 10.41 -22.75 7.62
C ARG A 43 9.58 -23.33 6.48
N GLY A 44 10.08 -23.14 5.27
CA GLY A 44 9.64 -23.78 4.04
C GLY A 44 10.82 -24.12 3.13
N LYS A 45 10.60 -25.00 2.15
CA LYS A 45 11.60 -25.32 1.11
C LYS A 45 11.81 -24.16 0.12
N ASP A 46 10.89 -23.20 0.12
CA ASP A 46 11.05 -21.91 -0.54
C ASP A 46 11.10 -20.83 0.57
N PRO A 47 12.21 -20.08 0.69
CA PRO A 47 12.41 -19.13 1.79
C PRO A 47 11.37 -17.99 1.81
N CYS A 48 10.69 -17.72 0.69
CA CYS A 48 9.81 -16.56 0.53
C CYS A 48 8.31 -16.90 0.49
N VAL A 49 7.95 -18.18 0.53
CA VAL A 49 6.54 -18.62 0.52
C VAL A 49 6.22 -19.21 1.89
N PRO A 50 5.28 -18.64 2.68
CA PRO A 50 4.79 -19.32 3.87
C PRO A 50 4.19 -20.65 3.42
N VAL A 51 4.78 -21.76 3.88
CA VAL A 51 4.21 -23.08 3.63
C VAL A 51 2.85 -23.12 4.30
N GLY A 52 1.81 -23.41 3.52
CA GLY A 52 0.48 -23.66 4.05
C GLY A 52 0.54 -24.64 5.23
N GLY A 53 0.06 -24.21 6.40
CA GLY A 53 0.10 -24.98 7.64
C GLY A 53 1.10 -24.52 8.70
N ALA A 54 2.04 -23.61 8.38
CA ALA A 54 2.90 -23.00 9.38
C ALA A 54 2.12 -21.94 10.19
N LYS A 55 1.93 -22.17 11.49
CA LYS A 55 1.45 -21.14 12.42
C LYS A 55 2.53 -20.06 12.55
N VAL A 56 2.40 -18.96 11.82
CA VAL A 56 3.15 -17.73 12.12
C VAL A 56 2.68 -17.24 13.49
N ILE A 57 3.59 -17.16 14.45
CA ILE A 57 3.32 -16.62 15.79
C ILE A 57 3.87 -15.18 15.78
N VAL A 58 2.98 -14.21 15.58
CA VAL A 58 3.29 -12.78 15.70
C VAL A 58 2.77 -12.32 17.05
N GLY A 59 3.65 -12.09 18.03
CA GLY A 59 3.31 -11.49 19.32
C GLY A 59 2.16 -12.15 20.10
N PRO A 60 1.64 -11.51 21.17
CA PRO A 60 0.38 -11.91 21.77
C PRO A 60 -0.73 -11.79 20.72
N ARG A 61 -1.22 -12.96 20.32
CA ARG A 61 -2.05 -13.25 19.14
C ARG A 61 -3.51 -12.83 19.26
N GLU A 62 -3.83 -11.94 20.20
CA GLU A 62 -5.21 -11.81 20.66
C GLU A 62 -6.07 -10.89 19.78
N GLU A 63 -5.46 -10.09 18.90
CA GLU A 63 -6.21 -9.01 18.23
C GLU A 63 -6.58 -9.29 16.76
N PHE A 64 -5.77 -10.03 15.98
CA PHE A 64 -6.08 -10.26 14.56
C PHE A 64 -5.67 -11.66 14.07
N GLU A 65 -6.55 -12.34 13.33
CA GLU A 65 -6.30 -13.67 12.76
C GLU A 65 -6.51 -13.65 11.24
N TYR A 66 -5.50 -14.08 10.48
CA TYR A 66 -5.62 -14.29 9.04
C TYR A 66 -6.16 -15.68 8.72
N VAL A 67 -7.16 -15.76 7.84
CA VAL A 67 -7.76 -17.01 7.38
C VAL A 67 -7.71 -17.09 5.85
N PRO A 68 -6.88 -17.98 5.28
CA PRO A 68 -6.82 -18.17 3.84
C PRO A 68 -8.02 -18.99 3.34
N SER A 69 -8.52 -18.63 2.16
CA SER A 69 -9.59 -19.35 1.47
C SER A 69 -9.15 -20.73 0.98
N ALA A 70 -10.11 -21.61 0.66
CA ALA A 70 -9.78 -22.89 0.05
C ALA A 70 -9.10 -22.71 -1.31
N PHE A 71 -9.53 -21.70 -2.07
CA PHE A 71 -8.91 -21.29 -3.33
C PHE A 71 -7.43 -20.92 -3.14
N GLU A 72 -7.11 -20.07 -2.16
CA GLU A 72 -5.74 -19.64 -1.89
C GLU A 72 -4.83 -20.78 -1.44
N LYS A 73 -5.33 -21.65 -0.55
CA LYS A 73 -4.56 -22.78 -0.02
C LYS A 73 -3.99 -23.67 -1.11
N GLU A 74 -4.77 -23.95 -2.15
CA GLU A 74 -4.29 -24.75 -3.27
C GLU A 74 -3.06 -24.13 -3.95
N TRP A 75 -2.91 -22.81 -3.89
CA TRP A 75 -1.74 -22.14 -4.43
C TRP A 75 -0.57 -21.98 -3.48
N THR A 76 -0.81 -21.92 -2.17
CA THR A 76 0.22 -21.60 -1.17
C THR A 76 0.73 -22.82 -0.42
N GLU A 77 0.03 -23.94 -0.46
CA GLU A 77 0.43 -25.18 0.22
C GLU A 77 1.62 -25.90 -0.44
N GLN A 78 1.87 -25.66 -1.74
CA GLN A 78 2.93 -26.34 -2.50
C GLN A 78 3.58 -25.41 -3.52
N THR A 79 4.85 -25.67 -3.85
CA THR A 79 5.53 -25.00 -4.97
C THR A 79 4.83 -25.31 -6.29
N ARG A 80 4.48 -24.26 -7.07
CA ARG A 80 3.69 -24.37 -8.32
C ARG A 80 4.48 -24.05 -9.60
N MET A 81 5.82 -24.17 -9.56
CA MET A 81 6.68 -23.94 -10.73
C MET A 81 6.24 -24.81 -11.92
N GLY A 82 6.04 -24.19 -13.09
CA GLY A 82 5.56 -24.85 -14.31
C GLY A 82 4.09 -25.28 -14.29
N GLN A 83 3.35 -25.05 -13.20
CA GLN A 83 1.95 -25.46 -13.04
C GLN A 83 0.97 -24.28 -13.01
N ILE A 84 1.47 -23.04 -12.99
CA ILE A 84 0.69 -21.81 -12.85
C ILE A 84 -0.50 -21.79 -13.81
N CYS A 85 -0.27 -21.95 -15.11
CA CYS A 85 -1.37 -21.89 -16.08
C CYS A 85 -2.35 -23.06 -15.99
N LYS A 86 -1.87 -24.26 -15.65
CA LYS A 86 -2.75 -25.41 -15.46
C LYS A 86 -3.70 -25.14 -14.28
N LEU A 87 -3.16 -24.68 -13.16
CA LEU A 87 -3.95 -24.41 -11.95
C LEU A 87 -4.90 -23.22 -12.13
N ALA A 88 -4.44 -22.13 -12.75
CA ALA A 88 -5.29 -20.98 -13.08
C ALA A 88 -6.49 -21.36 -13.96
N LEU A 89 -6.28 -22.23 -14.97
CA LEU A 89 -7.36 -22.72 -15.82
C LEU A 89 -8.31 -23.66 -15.07
N GLN A 90 -7.79 -24.52 -14.19
CA GLN A 90 -8.60 -25.44 -13.38
C GLN A 90 -9.53 -24.71 -12.40
N GLN A 91 -9.09 -23.59 -11.85
CA GLN A 91 -9.86 -22.80 -10.88
C GLN A 91 -10.61 -21.61 -11.50
N LYS A 92 -10.74 -21.55 -12.83
CA LYS A 92 -11.35 -20.41 -13.54
C LYS A 92 -12.74 -20.05 -13.02
N SER A 93 -13.57 -21.05 -12.70
CA SER A 93 -14.92 -20.87 -12.13
C SER A 93 -14.90 -20.25 -10.74
N GLN A 94 -13.99 -20.70 -9.88
CA GLN A 94 -13.83 -20.20 -8.50
C GLN A 94 -13.32 -18.77 -8.52
N ALA A 95 -12.35 -18.49 -9.40
CA ALA A 95 -11.84 -17.13 -9.54
C ALA A 95 -12.90 -16.17 -10.11
N ALA A 96 -13.82 -16.65 -10.95
CA ALA A 96 -14.96 -15.84 -11.40
C ALA A 96 -15.88 -15.44 -10.24
N LEU A 97 -16.05 -16.27 -9.20
CA LEU A 97 -16.82 -15.90 -8.00
C LEU A 97 -16.14 -14.74 -7.26
N TRP A 98 -14.83 -14.81 -7.07
CA TRP A 98 -14.05 -13.72 -6.47
C TRP A 98 -14.16 -12.44 -7.30
N LEU A 99 -13.93 -12.50 -8.62
CA LEU A 99 -14.00 -11.33 -9.49
C LEU A 99 -15.41 -10.73 -9.57
N ASN A 100 -16.46 -11.56 -9.49
CA ASN A 100 -17.83 -11.07 -9.45
C ASN A 100 -18.11 -10.33 -8.14
N TYR A 101 -17.66 -10.87 -7.01
CA TYR A 101 -17.76 -10.21 -5.72
C TYR A 101 -16.99 -8.89 -5.73
N SER A 102 -15.72 -8.91 -6.13
CA SER A 102 -14.86 -7.72 -6.15
C SER A 102 -15.48 -6.62 -7.00
N LYS A 103 -15.97 -6.92 -8.21
CA LYS A 103 -16.69 -5.98 -9.07
C LYS A 103 -17.98 -5.44 -8.45
N ALA A 104 -18.74 -6.29 -7.75
CA ALA A 104 -19.98 -5.88 -7.10
C ALA A 104 -19.74 -4.91 -5.93
N VAL A 105 -18.63 -5.05 -5.20
CA VAL A 105 -18.26 -4.18 -4.07
C VAL A 105 -17.20 -3.13 -4.44
N PHE A 106 -16.76 -3.10 -5.70
CA PHE A 106 -15.71 -2.19 -6.16
C PHE A 106 -16.13 -0.73 -6.08
N LYS A 107 -17.43 -0.45 -6.26
CA LYS A 107 -17.99 0.86 -6.01
C LYS A 107 -18.69 0.84 -4.65
N PRO A 108 -18.28 1.70 -3.70
CA PRO A 108 -18.99 1.81 -2.45
C PRO A 108 -20.40 2.34 -2.71
N VAL A 109 -21.38 1.80 -1.98
CA VAL A 109 -22.71 2.38 -1.89
C VAL A 109 -22.66 3.45 -0.81
N VAL A 110 -23.19 4.64 -1.10
CA VAL A 110 -23.15 5.79 -0.19
C VAL A 110 -23.74 5.39 1.16
N ASP A 111 -23.00 5.70 2.23
CA ASP A 111 -23.36 5.43 3.63
C ASP A 111 -23.67 3.97 3.97
N GLN A 112 -23.21 3.03 3.14
CA GLN A 112 -23.38 1.60 3.39
C GLN A 112 -22.02 0.88 3.43
N PRO A 113 -21.87 -0.12 4.32
CA PRO A 113 -20.73 -1.00 4.26
C PRO A 113 -20.76 -1.81 2.95
N ALA A 114 -19.64 -2.42 2.59
CA ALA A 114 -19.65 -3.44 1.55
C ALA A 114 -20.62 -4.56 1.96
N ARG A 115 -21.39 -5.09 0.99
CA ARG A 115 -22.25 -6.25 1.28
C ARG A 115 -21.37 -7.43 1.68
N ASP A 116 -21.91 -8.31 2.52
CA ASP A 116 -21.27 -9.60 2.75
C ASP A 116 -21.25 -10.45 1.46
N PRO A 117 -20.23 -11.30 1.30
CA PRO A 117 -20.21 -12.29 0.24
C PRO A 117 -21.30 -13.35 0.49
N THR A 118 -21.85 -13.87 -0.61
CA THR A 118 -22.66 -15.09 -0.58
C THR A 118 -21.84 -16.28 -0.08
N PRO A 119 -22.46 -17.38 0.38
CA PRO A 119 -21.72 -18.56 0.82
C PRO A 119 -20.70 -19.07 -0.21
N GLN A 120 -21.04 -19.03 -1.50
CA GLN A 120 -20.15 -19.45 -2.59
C GLN A 120 -18.99 -18.46 -2.83
N GLU A 121 -19.24 -17.15 -2.72
CA GLU A 121 -18.18 -16.14 -2.80
C GLU A 121 -17.24 -16.24 -1.59
N ALA A 122 -17.78 -16.50 -0.39
CA ALA A 122 -17.01 -16.64 0.84
C ALA A 122 -16.02 -17.83 0.80
N GLU A 123 -16.29 -18.89 0.01
CA GLU A 123 -15.40 -20.04 -0.14
C GLU A 123 -14.08 -19.69 -0.86
N VAL A 124 -14.09 -18.64 -1.70
CA VAL A 124 -12.94 -18.24 -2.53
C VAL A 124 -12.21 -17.02 -2.00
N LEU A 125 -12.81 -16.27 -1.08
CA LEU A 125 -12.24 -15.07 -0.46
C LEU A 125 -11.49 -15.40 0.83
N SER A 126 -10.34 -14.77 1.01
CA SER A 126 -9.60 -14.80 2.27
C SER A 126 -10.10 -13.69 3.18
N TYR A 127 -9.82 -13.75 4.48
CA TYR A 127 -10.24 -12.70 5.40
C TYR A 127 -9.34 -12.57 6.62
N PHE A 128 -9.36 -11.39 7.23
CA PHE A 128 -8.89 -11.19 8.59
C PHE A 128 -10.07 -11.21 9.56
N LEU A 129 -9.89 -11.80 10.73
CA LEU A 129 -10.75 -11.59 11.89
C LEU A 129 -10.12 -10.50 12.75
N ASP A 130 -10.89 -9.47 13.08
CA ASP A 130 -10.49 -8.48 14.08
C ASP A 130 -10.72 -9.00 15.51
N LYS A 131 -10.36 -8.17 16.49
CA LYS A 131 -10.51 -8.45 17.93
C LYS A 131 -11.97 -8.74 18.33
N ASP A 132 -12.91 -8.17 17.59
CA ASP A 132 -14.35 -8.31 17.78
C ASP A 132 -14.91 -9.49 16.95
N LYS A 133 -14.03 -10.30 16.34
CA LYS A 133 -14.34 -11.44 15.45
C LYS A 133 -15.14 -11.07 14.21
N ARG A 134 -15.11 -9.80 13.81
CA ARG A 134 -15.65 -9.35 12.53
C ARG A 134 -14.70 -9.74 11.40
N ARG A 135 -15.29 -10.16 10.27
CA ARG A 135 -14.54 -10.55 9.07
C ARG A 135 -14.28 -9.34 8.19
N HIS A 136 -13.02 -9.16 7.84
CA HIS A 136 -12.54 -8.24 6.83
C HIS A 136 -12.14 -9.04 5.60
N TRP A 137 -13.05 -9.12 4.63
CA TRP A 137 -12.82 -9.87 3.40
C TRP A 137 -11.76 -9.20 2.55
N ILE A 138 -10.88 -10.03 2.00
CA ILE A 138 -9.84 -9.63 1.06
C ILE A 138 -9.85 -10.58 -0.14
N GLU A 139 -9.22 -10.16 -1.23
CA GLU A 139 -8.89 -11.10 -2.30
C GLU A 139 -8.01 -12.24 -1.75
N PRO A 140 -8.11 -13.47 -2.30
CA PRO A 140 -7.14 -14.50 -1.97
C PRO A 140 -5.73 -13.97 -2.26
N LEU A 141 -4.81 -14.12 -1.29
CA LEU A 141 -3.38 -13.76 -1.36
C LEU A 141 -2.62 -14.73 -2.28
N SER A 142 -3.15 -14.81 -3.47
CA SER A 142 -2.75 -15.71 -4.50
C SER A 142 -1.77 -14.95 -5.44
N GLY A 143 -1.90 -13.63 -5.60
CA GLY A 143 -1.00 -12.84 -6.43
C GLY A 143 -1.38 -12.87 -7.92
N VAL A 144 -0.62 -12.14 -8.75
CA VAL A 144 -1.04 -11.71 -10.10
C VAL A 144 -1.23 -12.87 -11.09
N ALA A 145 -0.41 -13.93 -10.99
CA ALA A 145 -0.46 -15.08 -11.90
C ALA A 145 -1.68 -16.01 -11.70
N ARG A 146 -2.60 -15.60 -10.81
CA ARG A 146 -3.72 -16.41 -10.33
C ARG A 146 -5.07 -15.72 -10.56
N ASN A 147 -5.04 -14.52 -11.16
CA ASN A 147 -6.20 -13.96 -11.84
C ASN A 147 -6.52 -14.87 -13.05
N PRO A 148 -7.78 -15.30 -13.25
CA PRO A 148 -8.16 -16.23 -14.33
C PRO A 148 -7.94 -15.65 -15.73
N HIS A 149 -7.61 -14.35 -15.79
CA HIS A 149 -7.23 -13.63 -17.00
C HIS A 149 -5.75 -13.24 -17.05
N SER A 150 -4.93 -13.68 -16.10
CA SER A 150 -3.47 -13.50 -16.17
C SER A 150 -2.90 -14.22 -17.39
N VAL A 151 -1.66 -13.86 -17.76
CA VAL A 151 -0.95 -14.24 -18.99
C VAL A 151 -0.74 -15.76 -19.11
N CYS A 152 -1.80 -16.46 -19.48
CA CYS A 152 -1.77 -17.85 -19.87
C CYS A 152 -2.28 -17.96 -21.30
N PRO A 153 -1.81 -18.95 -22.08
CA PRO A 153 -2.34 -19.16 -23.42
C PRO A 153 -3.86 -19.30 -23.37
N ASN A 154 -4.56 -18.53 -24.22
CA ASN A 154 -6.01 -18.60 -24.42
C ASN A 154 -6.91 -18.14 -23.24
N THR A 155 -6.38 -17.44 -22.22
CA THR A 155 -7.20 -16.87 -21.12
C THR A 155 -7.79 -15.48 -21.41
N GLY A 156 -7.50 -14.94 -22.60
CA GLY A 156 -7.84 -13.57 -22.98
C GLY A 156 -6.80 -12.57 -22.47
N GLY A 157 -6.81 -11.35 -23.01
CA GLY A 157 -5.98 -10.27 -22.48
C GLY A 157 -6.71 -9.59 -21.33
N VAL A 158 -6.18 -9.62 -20.11
CA VAL A 158 -6.55 -8.65 -19.08
C VAL A 158 -5.50 -7.56 -19.00
N ASP A 159 -6.00 -6.35 -18.77
CA ASP A 159 -5.14 -5.22 -18.48
C ASP A 159 -4.40 -5.50 -17.17
N LYS A 160 -3.07 -5.56 -17.23
CA LYS A 160 -2.21 -5.76 -16.04
C LYS A 160 -2.36 -4.64 -15.01
N PHE A 161 -3.01 -3.53 -15.36
CA PHE A 161 -3.33 -2.41 -14.50
C PHE A 161 -4.80 -2.38 -14.06
N ASP A 162 -5.63 -3.35 -14.45
CA ASP A 162 -6.98 -3.50 -13.91
C ASP A 162 -6.88 -3.95 -12.45
N ILE A 163 -7.23 -3.07 -11.51
CA ILE A 163 -7.24 -3.34 -10.07
C ILE A 163 -8.65 -3.68 -9.53
N GLN A 164 -9.64 -3.91 -10.40
CA GLN A 164 -11.00 -4.30 -9.97
C GLN A 164 -11.05 -5.69 -9.32
N TYR A 165 -9.96 -6.43 -9.32
CA TYR A 165 -9.83 -7.69 -8.58
C TYR A 165 -9.61 -7.47 -7.08
N LEU A 166 -9.21 -6.28 -6.63
CA LEU A 166 -8.99 -5.98 -5.22
C LEU A 166 -10.32 -5.97 -4.46
N VAL A 167 -10.33 -6.58 -3.28
CA VAL A 167 -11.44 -6.49 -2.33
C VAL A 167 -11.05 -5.50 -1.25
N LEU A 168 -11.64 -4.31 -1.31
CA LEU A 168 -11.34 -3.23 -0.39
C LEU A 168 -12.41 -3.15 0.70
N ASP A 169 -11.96 -3.01 1.94
CA ASP A 169 -12.84 -2.77 3.09
C ASP A 169 -13.63 -1.46 2.94
N SER A 170 -14.69 -1.27 3.70
CA SER A 170 -15.46 -0.02 3.72
C SER A 170 -15.92 0.32 5.12
N TYR A 171 -15.62 1.55 5.55
CA TYR A 171 -16.06 2.09 6.85
C TYR A 171 -17.23 3.05 6.71
N CYS A 172 -17.87 3.10 5.55
CA CYS A 172 -19.09 3.88 5.38
C CYS A 172 -20.25 3.24 6.14
N GLY A 173 -21.03 4.07 6.84
CA GLY A 173 -22.17 3.60 7.64
C GLY A 173 -21.82 2.80 8.90
N ILE A 174 -20.53 2.54 9.19
CA ILE A 174 -20.11 1.85 10.41
C ILE A 174 -20.13 2.84 11.59
N PRO A 175 -20.87 2.56 12.68
CA PRO A 175 -20.89 3.44 13.85
C PRO A 175 -19.58 3.36 14.63
N GLY A 176 -19.16 4.50 15.20
CA GLY A 176 -17.97 4.59 16.06
C GLY A 176 -16.80 5.34 15.42
N PRO A 177 -15.65 5.43 16.12
CA PRO A 177 -14.47 6.06 15.58
C PRO A 177 -13.91 5.22 14.42
N LYS A 178 -13.57 5.89 13.32
CA LYS A 178 -12.86 5.27 12.20
C LYS A 178 -11.41 5.00 12.60
N PRO A 179 -10.78 3.92 12.10
CA PRO A 179 -9.36 3.70 12.31
C PRO A 179 -8.57 4.82 11.63
N ARG A 180 -7.36 5.08 12.13
CA ARG A 180 -6.42 5.90 11.37
C ARG A 180 -5.94 5.10 10.17
N VAL A 181 -5.91 5.70 9.00
CA VAL A 181 -5.61 5.01 7.75
C VAL A 181 -4.27 5.49 7.21
N LYS A 182 -3.37 4.56 6.90
CA LYS A 182 -2.01 4.87 6.41
C LYS A 182 -1.77 4.21 5.07
N LEU A 183 -1.22 4.95 4.11
CA LEU A 183 -0.79 4.41 2.83
C LEU A 183 0.74 4.34 2.76
N PHE A 184 1.26 3.18 2.38
CA PHE A 184 2.64 2.96 1.99
C PHE A 184 2.71 2.59 0.51
N ASP A 185 3.12 3.54 -0.32
CA ASP A 185 3.28 3.36 -1.76
C ASP A 185 4.76 3.14 -2.09
N MET A 186 5.14 1.88 -2.21
CA MET A 186 6.48 1.49 -2.64
C MET A 186 6.53 1.56 -4.17
N GLY A 187 6.63 2.79 -4.68
CA GLY A 187 6.57 3.15 -6.08
C GLY A 187 7.51 2.37 -6.99
N CYS A 188 7.16 2.33 -8.27
CA CYS A 188 7.99 1.76 -9.33
C CYS A 188 7.58 2.41 -10.66
N THR A 189 7.80 3.71 -10.77
CA THR A 189 7.43 4.45 -11.98
C THR A 189 8.38 4.14 -13.13
N THR A 190 7.92 3.32 -14.06
CA THR A 190 8.73 2.86 -15.21
C THR A 190 8.57 3.75 -16.45
N ASN A 191 7.40 4.36 -16.64
CA ASN A 191 6.99 5.01 -17.91
C ASN A 191 6.40 6.43 -17.74
N TRP A 192 6.91 7.25 -16.83
CA TRP A 192 6.42 8.62 -16.67
C TRP A 192 6.93 9.56 -17.76
N ASN A 193 6.01 10.23 -18.44
CA ASN A 193 6.34 11.25 -19.43
C ASN A 193 6.34 12.65 -18.80
N TRP A 194 7.54 13.11 -18.41
CA TRP A 194 7.79 14.46 -17.88
C TRP A 194 7.26 15.62 -18.73
N GLN A 195 7.05 15.41 -20.02
CA GLN A 195 6.64 16.47 -20.93
C GLN A 195 5.12 16.71 -20.87
N LYS A 196 4.35 15.78 -20.31
CA LYS A 196 2.88 15.76 -20.33
C LYS A 196 2.28 15.12 -19.06
N PRO A 197 2.68 15.54 -17.84
CA PRO A 197 2.20 14.91 -16.59
C PRO A 197 0.67 14.87 -16.50
N GLN A 198 -0.03 15.88 -17.02
CA GLN A 198 -1.50 15.96 -17.05
C GLN A 198 -2.19 14.87 -17.88
N TYR A 199 -1.50 14.25 -18.84
CA TYR A 199 -2.11 13.24 -19.71
C TYR A 199 -2.23 11.88 -19.03
N ASP A 200 -1.30 11.53 -18.15
CA ASP A 200 -1.36 10.27 -17.41
C ASP A 200 -2.52 10.33 -16.39
N PHE A 201 -2.70 11.46 -15.70
CA PHE A 201 -3.84 11.64 -14.79
C PHE A 201 -5.22 11.54 -15.45
N GLN A 202 -5.37 12.02 -16.68
CA GLN A 202 -6.65 11.96 -17.41
C GLN A 202 -7.05 10.53 -17.77
N ASN A 203 -6.08 9.61 -17.82
CA ASN A 203 -6.31 8.21 -18.14
C ASN A 203 -6.59 7.35 -16.90
N VAL A 204 -6.46 7.90 -15.68
CA VAL A 204 -6.83 7.21 -14.43
C VAL A 204 -8.33 7.32 -14.21
N ASP A 205 -9.02 6.20 -14.41
CA ASP A 205 -10.42 6.03 -14.05
C ASP A 205 -10.52 5.18 -12.79
N TYR A 206 -10.41 5.82 -11.62
CA TYR A 206 -10.51 5.13 -10.33
C TYR A 206 -11.88 4.45 -10.13
N ARG A 207 -12.94 4.87 -10.85
CA ARG A 207 -14.26 4.23 -10.80
C ARG A 207 -14.28 2.90 -11.55
N LYS A 208 -13.34 2.71 -12.47
CA LYS A 208 -13.13 1.47 -13.22
C LYS A 208 -11.87 0.74 -12.81
N GLY A 209 -11.07 1.27 -11.89
CA GLY A 209 -9.82 0.64 -11.46
C GLY A 209 -8.83 0.43 -12.60
N VAL A 210 -8.82 1.33 -13.59
CA VAL A 210 -7.93 1.26 -14.76
C VAL A 210 -7.21 2.58 -14.96
N GLY A 211 -6.06 2.52 -15.62
CA GLY A 211 -5.34 3.69 -16.08
C GLY A 211 -3.85 3.64 -15.83
N LEU A 212 -3.14 4.51 -16.55
CA LEU A 212 -1.72 4.77 -16.36
C LEU A 212 -1.59 6.09 -15.62
N GLY A 213 -1.09 6.07 -14.39
CA GLY A 213 -0.90 7.29 -13.61
C GLY A 213 -0.38 7.01 -12.21
N PRO A 214 -0.19 8.04 -11.39
CA PRO A 214 0.37 7.87 -10.06
C PRO A 214 -0.61 7.13 -9.15
N SER A 215 -0.08 6.16 -8.42
CA SER A 215 -0.85 5.31 -7.52
C SER A 215 -1.45 6.06 -6.33
N ILE A 216 -0.76 7.09 -5.81
CA ILE A 216 -1.25 7.83 -4.63
C ILE A 216 -2.63 8.47 -4.88
N PRO A 217 -2.86 9.30 -5.93
CA PRO A 217 -4.19 9.84 -6.21
C PRO A 217 -5.25 8.79 -6.52
N LEU A 218 -4.87 7.66 -7.15
CA LEU A 218 -5.77 6.54 -7.40
C LEU A 218 -6.26 5.94 -6.09
N PHE A 219 -5.35 5.49 -5.22
CA PHE A 219 -5.70 4.88 -3.95
C PHE A 219 -6.38 5.87 -3.00
N PHE A 220 -5.95 7.14 -2.98
CA PHE A 220 -6.60 8.18 -2.18
C PHE A 220 -8.10 8.27 -2.51
N ASN A 221 -8.46 8.41 -3.79
CA ASN A 221 -9.87 8.53 -4.17
C ASN A 221 -10.65 7.23 -3.86
N MET A 222 -10.06 6.07 -4.12
CA MET A 222 -10.70 4.77 -3.86
C MET A 222 -11.03 4.56 -2.37
N TYR A 223 -10.11 4.93 -1.48
CA TYR A 223 -10.25 4.77 -0.02
C TYR A 223 -11.09 5.90 0.60
N ARG A 224 -11.00 7.13 0.10
CA ARG A 224 -11.88 8.23 0.50
C ARG A 224 -13.34 7.90 0.25
N ASP A 225 -13.67 7.36 -0.94
CA ASP A 225 -15.05 6.97 -1.28
C ASP A 225 -15.58 5.83 -0.37
N ARG A 226 -14.69 5.15 0.36
CA ARG A 226 -14.98 4.11 1.37
C ARG A 226 -14.91 4.61 2.80
N CYS A 227 -14.94 5.93 2.99
CA CYS A 227 -14.91 6.57 4.29
C CYS A 227 -13.61 6.28 5.07
N MET A 228 -12.53 5.95 4.37
CA MET A 228 -11.19 5.62 4.89
C MET A 228 -10.14 6.59 4.31
N GLU A 229 -10.35 7.89 4.48
CA GLU A 229 -9.36 8.88 4.03
C GLU A 229 -8.02 8.68 4.76
N PHE A 230 -6.90 8.83 4.03
CA PHE A 230 -5.57 8.62 4.60
C PHE A 230 -5.15 9.75 5.55
N ASP A 231 -4.77 9.36 6.77
CA ASP A 231 -4.16 10.26 7.76
C ASP A 231 -2.68 10.51 7.50
N ASP A 232 -1.97 9.52 6.95
CA ASP A 232 -0.59 9.66 6.51
C ASP A 232 -0.36 8.88 5.22
N ILE A 233 0.41 9.47 4.31
CA ILE A 233 0.88 8.79 3.10
C ILE A 233 2.39 8.80 3.11
N TYR A 234 3.00 7.65 2.84
CA TYR A 234 4.42 7.49 2.64
C TYR A 234 4.65 6.91 1.25
N GLY A 235 5.33 7.65 0.39
CA GLY A 235 5.58 7.26 -1.00
C GLY A 235 7.07 7.22 -1.31
N TRP A 236 7.50 6.19 -2.02
CA TRP A 236 8.86 6.07 -2.56
C TRP A 236 8.81 6.07 -4.07
N GLU A 237 9.78 6.69 -4.72
CA GLU A 237 10.01 6.51 -6.14
C GLU A 237 11.49 6.29 -6.41
N ALA A 238 11.79 5.20 -7.14
CA ALA A 238 13.15 4.82 -7.48
C ALA A 238 13.81 5.84 -8.44
N ARG A 239 13.01 6.55 -9.22
CA ARG A 239 13.45 7.64 -10.09
C ARG A 239 13.09 8.97 -9.45
N PHE A 240 13.91 9.99 -9.71
CA PHE A 240 13.58 11.33 -9.28
C PHE A 240 12.27 11.78 -9.93
N ILE A 241 11.28 12.10 -9.10
CA ILE A 241 10.01 12.67 -9.52
C ILE A 241 9.83 14.09 -8.98
N ASN A 242 9.35 15.00 -9.84
CA ASN A 242 8.84 16.29 -9.40
C ASN A 242 7.58 16.08 -8.54
N GLN A 243 7.72 16.21 -7.23
CA GLN A 243 6.67 15.92 -6.26
C GLN A 243 5.41 16.75 -6.54
N ASN A 244 5.58 18.06 -6.82
CA ASN A 244 4.48 18.98 -7.09
C ASN A 244 3.60 18.55 -8.27
N GLU A 245 4.20 17.90 -9.26
CA GLU A 245 3.47 17.34 -10.41
C GLU A 245 2.83 15.99 -10.07
N TRP A 246 3.55 15.13 -9.34
CA TRP A 246 3.13 13.75 -9.04
C TRP A 246 1.85 13.64 -8.24
N TRP A 247 1.68 14.51 -7.25
CA TRP A 247 0.50 14.56 -6.40
C TRP A 247 -0.40 15.75 -6.72
N PHE A 248 -0.23 16.40 -7.88
CA PHE A 248 -0.98 17.60 -8.24
C PHE A 248 -2.51 17.47 -8.03
N PRO A 249 -3.17 16.33 -8.33
CA PRO A 249 -4.60 16.19 -8.10
C PRO A 249 -5.01 16.06 -6.62
N LEU A 250 -4.07 15.88 -5.70
CA LEU A 250 -4.39 15.79 -4.28
C LEU A 250 -4.73 17.17 -3.72
N PRO A 251 -5.79 17.28 -2.90
CA PRO A 251 -6.06 18.48 -2.13
C PRO A 251 -4.88 18.88 -1.22
N ASP A 252 -4.72 20.18 -0.93
CA ASP A 252 -3.60 20.70 -0.13
C ASP A 252 -3.48 19.99 1.23
N HIS A 253 -4.61 19.76 1.93
CA HIS A 253 -4.63 19.10 3.23
C HIS A 253 -4.16 17.63 3.21
N ILE A 254 -4.17 16.97 2.04
CA ILE A 254 -3.62 15.63 1.86
C ILE A 254 -2.12 15.70 1.56
N ARG A 255 -1.69 16.69 0.77
CA ARG A 255 -0.28 16.92 0.47
C ARG A 255 0.53 17.19 1.75
N GLU A 256 -0.04 17.95 2.69
CA GLU A 256 0.56 18.22 4.01
C GLU A 256 0.84 16.96 4.84
N ARG A 257 0.13 15.86 4.57
CA ARG A 257 0.25 14.58 5.29
C ARG A 257 1.02 13.52 4.48
N THR A 258 1.54 13.90 3.33
CA THR A 258 2.25 13.00 2.43
C THR A 258 3.76 13.22 2.54
N ARG A 259 4.49 12.13 2.81
CA ARG A 259 5.95 12.08 2.88
C ARG A 259 6.45 11.35 1.65
N PHE A 260 7.21 12.05 0.82
CA PHE A 260 7.64 11.54 -0.48
C PHE A 260 9.16 11.43 -0.57
N TYR A 261 9.64 10.23 -0.86
CA TYR A 261 11.04 9.87 -0.88
C TYR A 261 11.45 9.55 -2.33
N ASN A 262 12.25 10.42 -2.96
CA ASN A 262 12.84 10.20 -4.29
C ASN A 262 14.05 9.25 -4.22
N ILE A 263 13.86 8.11 -3.57
CA ILE A 263 14.83 7.03 -3.43
C ILE A 263 14.08 5.69 -3.54
N PRO A 264 14.72 4.64 -4.09
CA PRO A 264 14.12 3.32 -4.08
C PRO A 264 13.92 2.84 -2.64
N VAL A 265 12.88 2.04 -2.42
CA VAL A 265 12.76 1.26 -1.19
C VAL A 265 13.89 0.25 -1.18
N ASN A 266 14.63 0.21 -0.08
CA ASN A 266 15.75 -0.70 0.10
C ASN A 266 15.31 -1.89 0.96
N GLU A 267 14.68 -2.87 0.33
CA GLU A 267 14.25 -4.10 1.00
C GLU A 267 15.41 -5.08 1.17
N THR A 268 15.50 -5.70 2.35
CA THR A 268 16.48 -6.76 2.60
C THR A 268 16.17 -7.95 1.68
N PRO A 269 17.16 -8.47 0.93
CA PRO A 269 16.98 -9.64 0.08
C PRO A 269 16.35 -10.80 0.86
N CYS A 270 15.36 -11.47 0.27
CA CYS A 270 14.58 -12.50 0.96
C CYS A 270 15.45 -13.60 1.61
N GLN A 271 16.52 -14.04 0.92
CA GLN A 271 17.46 -15.02 1.47
C GLN A 271 18.05 -14.58 2.82
N LEU A 272 18.48 -13.32 2.91
CA LEU A 272 19.05 -12.76 4.15
C LEU A 272 17.98 -12.60 5.22
N THR A 273 16.76 -12.21 4.85
CA THR A 273 15.63 -12.13 5.78
C THR A 273 15.34 -13.48 6.44
N THR A 274 15.43 -14.59 5.70
CA THR A 274 15.26 -15.94 6.27
C THR A 274 16.38 -16.40 7.19
N GLU A 275 17.57 -15.81 7.04
CA GLU A 275 18.72 -16.01 7.92
C GLU A 275 18.64 -15.11 9.18
N GLY A 276 17.56 -14.35 9.33
CA GLY A 276 17.32 -13.45 10.47
C GLY A 276 17.95 -12.07 10.33
N VAL A 277 18.41 -11.70 9.13
CA VAL A 277 18.88 -10.33 8.86
C VAL A 277 17.69 -9.38 8.85
N PHE A 278 17.75 -8.36 9.70
CA PHE A 278 16.67 -7.38 9.83
C PHE A 278 16.58 -6.44 8.63
N ALA A 279 15.39 -5.86 8.46
CA ALA A 279 15.11 -4.82 7.49
C ALA A 279 16.07 -3.62 7.64
N GLU A 280 16.72 -3.23 6.55
CA GLU A 280 17.61 -2.07 6.52
C GLU A 280 16.85 -0.75 6.68
N LYS A 281 17.54 0.34 7.04
CA LYS A 281 16.90 1.65 7.32
C LYS A 281 16.05 2.22 6.18
N GLY A 282 16.27 1.77 4.94
CA GLY A 282 15.48 2.18 3.76
C GLY A 282 14.33 1.23 3.39
N SER A 283 14.11 0.16 4.16
CA SER A 283 13.01 -0.78 3.98
C SER A 283 11.71 -0.24 4.56
N PHE A 284 10.59 -0.54 3.91
CA PHE A 284 9.27 -0.30 4.45
C PHE A 284 9.06 -1.06 5.78
N LEU A 285 9.53 -2.31 5.86
CA LEU A 285 9.42 -3.14 7.06
C LEU A 285 10.19 -2.55 8.25
N HIS A 286 11.30 -1.84 8.00
CA HIS A 286 12.02 -1.13 9.05
C HIS A 286 11.22 0.05 9.59
N MET A 287 10.53 0.78 8.72
CA MET A 287 9.80 2.00 9.08
C MET A 287 8.41 1.70 9.66
N LEU A 288 7.77 0.60 9.27
CA LEU A 288 6.40 0.25 9.69
C LEU A 288 6.16 0.37 11.21
N PRO A 289 7.04 -0.14 12.12
CA PRO A 289 6.83 -0.02 13.57
C PRO A 289 6.90 1.41 14.11
N TYR A 290 7.53 2.34 13.37
CA TYR A 290 7.61 3.75 13.75
C TYR A 290 6.47 4.58 13.17
N ALA A 291 5.93 4.15 12.03
CA ALA A 291 4.93 4.88 11.28
C ALA A 291 3.50 4.44 11.59
N ALA A 292 3.29 3.18 11.99
CA ALA A 292 1.98 2.59 12.26
C ALA A 292 1.90 1.95 13.65
N LYS A 293 0.69 1.91 14.19
CA LYS A 293 0.33 1.19 15.42
C LYS A 293 -0.58 0.00 15.09
N PRO A 294 -0.72 -0.99 15.99
CA PRO A 294 -1.60 -2.14 15.77
C PRO A 294 -3.06 -1.77 15.42
N GLU A 295 -3.57 -0.66 15.95
CA GLU A 295 -4.92 -0.17 15.69
C GLU A 295 -5.11 0.58 14.36
N ASP A 296 -4.03 0.83 13.61
CA ASP A 296 -4.10 1.55 12.34
C ASP A 296 -4.52 0.62 11.19
N PHE A 297 -5.32 1.13 10.27
CA PHE A 297 -5.59 0.46 9.00
C PHE A 297 -4.47 0.79 8.02
N VAL A 298 -3.69 -0.22 7.64
CA VAL A 298 -2.49 -0.04 6.80
C VAL A 298 -2.73 -0.56 5.39
N VAL A 299 -2.58 0.31 4.40
CA VAL A 299 -2.59 -0.01 2.97
C VAL A 299 -1.15 -0.04 2.48
N VAL A 300 -0.76 -1.14 1.86
CA VAL A 300 0.58 -1.30 1.29
C VAL A 300 0.45 -1.62 -0.19
N LYS A 301 1.06 -0.79 -1.03
CA LYS A 301 1.28 -1.12 -2.43
C LYS A 301 2.74 -1.48 -2.63
N THR A 302 2.98 -2.69 -3.13
CA THR A 302 4.32 -3.23 -3.38
C THR A 302 4.80 -2.92 -4.79
N PRO A 303 6.12 -2.83 -5.04
CA PRO A 303 6.65 -2.65 -6.38
C PRO A 303 6.45 -3.94 -7.17
N GLY A 304 5.86 -3.86 -8.36
CA GLY A 304 5.86 -4.99 -9.30
C GLY A 304 7.28 -5.20 -9.84
N HIS A 305 7.93 -6.31 -9.48
CA HIS A 305 9.13 -6.75 -10.19
C HIS A 305 8.71 -7.33 -11.55
N GLN A 306 9.22 -6.73 -12.63
CA GLN A 306 9.02 -7.23 -14.01
C GLN A 306 9.83 -8.51 -14.30
N SER A 307 10.61 -9.03 -13.34
CA SER A 307 11.55 -10.13 -13.57
C SER A 307 10.99 -11.54 -13.36
N ASP A 308 9.80 -11.69 -12.77
CA ASP A 308 9.34 -13.00 -12.27
C ASP A 308 8.05 -13.50 -12.96
N VAL A 309 7.95 -13.30 -14.28
CA VAL A 309 6.98 -14.00 -15.15
C VAL A 309 7.72 -14.86 -16.15
#